data_AF-A0A1Q4R148-F1
#
_entry.id   AF-A0A1Q4R148-F1
#
_cell.length_a   1.000
_cell.length_b   1.000
_cell.length_c   1.000
_cell.angle_alpha   90.00
_cell.angle_beta   90.00
_cell.angle_gamma   90.00
#
_symmetry.space_group_name_H-M   'P 1'
#
loop_
_entity.id
_entity.type
_entity.pdbx_description
1 polymer ?
#
loop_
_entity_poly.entity_id
_entity_poly.type
_entity_poly.pdbx_seq_one_letter_code
_entity_poly.pdbx_strand_id
1 'polypeptide(L)'
;MDILEFLRLRPKKNKFELISGFTLIELLIVIIIIGILSAIALPAFLSQAAKARQSEAKLFVGSINRAQQAYMMERLEFADSVDRLNIVQNKQSQYYSYSFVVTKTQGSVIAIPLVEESIRAYTGATTLYQNQAEIKTIICESPQPGLGDKKIPEWDATSLTLFCPEPMQNITR
;
A
#
# COMPACT_ATOMS: atom_id res chain seq x y z
N MET A 1 -16.95 67.31 -43.31
CA MET A 1 -17.31 66.18 -42.44
C MET A 1 -16.08 65.32 -42.21
N ASP A 2 -15.21 65.54 -41.22
CA ASP A 2 -14.95 66.69 -40.36
C ASP A 2 -13.52 66.50 -39.81
N ILE A 3 -12.63 67.48 -40.00
CA ILE A 3 -11.25 67.47 -39.47
C ILE A 3 -11.27 67.53 -37.92
N LEU A 4 -12.43 67.86 -37.35
CA LEU A 4 -12.70 67.92 -35.92
C LEU A 4 -12.69 66.55 -35.20
N GLU A 5 -12.74 65.41 -35.90
CA GLU A 5 -12.67 64.09 -35.25
C GLU A 5 -11.23 63.62 -34.98
N PHE A 6 -10.24 64.16 -35.72
CA PHE A 6 -8.83 63.79 -35.57
C PHE A 6 -8.18 64.38 -34.29
N LEU A 7 -8.79 65.40 -33.69
CA LEU A 7 -8.32 66.04 -32.45
C LEU A 7 -8.84 65.39 -31.16
N ARG A 8 -9.48 64.21 -31.22
CA ARG A 8 -10.03 63.52 -30.04
C ARG A 8 -9.19 62.37 -29.50
N LEU A 9 -7.93 62.24 -29.90
CA LEU A 9 -6.99 61.32 -29.24
C LEU A 9 -6.47 61.95 -27.95
N ARG A 10 -7.25 61.85 -26.87
CA ARG A 10 -6.71 61.98 -25.52
C ARG A 10 -5.64 60.91 -25.34
N PRO A 11 -4.36 61.25 -25.03
CA PRO A 11 -3.41 60.24 -24.62
C PRO A 11 -3.95 59.61 -23.33
N LYS A 12 -4.33 58.34 -23.42
CA LYS A 12 -4.66 57.52 -22.25
C LYS A 12 -3.37 57.49 -21.43
N LYS A 13 -3.33 58.19 -20.29
CA LYS A 13 -2.23 58.05 -19.33
C LYS A 13 -2.22 56.59 -18.93
N ASN A 14 -1.32 55.81 -19.53
CA ASN A 14 -1.01 54.48 -19.04
C ASN A 14 -0.51 54.71 -17.62
N LYS A 15 -1.35 54.42 -16.63
CA LYS A 15 -0.87 54.24 -15.27
C LYS A 15 0.12 53.10 -15.39
N PHE A 16 1.41 53.42 -15.38
CA PHE A 16 2.41 52.43 -15.01
C PHE A 16 2.05 52.10 -13.57
N GLU A 17 1.21 51.06 -13.39
CA GLU A 17 1.11 50.38 -12.12
C GLU A 17 2.55 49.98 -11.81
N LEU A 18 3.12 50.64 -10.80
CA LEU A 18 4.40 50.26 -10.24
C LEU A 18 4.20 48.84 -9.74
N ILE A 19 4.62 47.85 -10.55
CA ILE A 19 4.73 46.48 -10.11
C ILE A 19 5.74 46.52 -8.97
N SER A 20 5.24 46.49 -7.75
CA SER A 20 6.05 46.37 -6.55
C SER A 20 6.78 45.04 -6.65
N GLY A 21 8.09 45.11 -6.89
CA GLY A 21 8.94 43.92 -6.97
C GLY A 21 9.17 43.35 -5.57
N PHE A 22 9.09 42.02 -5.45
CA PHE A 22 9.52 41.31 -4.24
C PHE A 22 10.99 41.63 -3.93
N THR A 23 11.31 41.85 -2.67
CA THR A 23 12.70 42.05 -2.26
C THR A 23 13.44 40.71 -2.24
N LEU A 24 14.75 40.72 -2.53
CA LEU A 24 15.58 39.51 -2.51
C LEU A 24 15.63 38.90 -1.10
N ILE A 25 15.56 39.73 -0.06
CA ILE A 25 15.54 39.29 1.33
C ILE A 25 14.22 38.59 1.71
N GLU A 26 13.08 39.05 1.20
CA GLU A 26 11.79 38.37 1.40
C GLU A 26 11.82 36.97 0.79
N LEU A 27 12.35 36.82 -0.43
CA LEU A 27 12.50 35.52 -1.07
C LEU A 27 13.45 34.60 -0.26
N LEU A 28 14.55 35.16 0.25
CA LEU A 28 15.55 34.42 1.03
C LEU A 28 14.95 33.82 2.32
N ILE A 29 14.19 34.61 3.07
CA ILE A 29 13.56 34.13 4.31
C ILE A 29 12.52 33.05 4.00
N VAL A 30 11.75 33.20 2.93
CA VAL A 30 10.74 32.20 2.52
C VAL A 30 11.40 30.86 2.19
N ILE A 31 12.49 30.85 1.42
CA ILE A 31 13.17 29.59 1.07
C ILE A 31 13.80 28.90 2.29
N ILE A 32 14.25 29.69 3.27
CA ILE A 32 14.78 29.16 4.54
C ILE A 32 13.65 28.48 5.33
N ILE A 33 12.50 29.12 5.47
CA ILE A 33 11.36 28.58 6.22
C ILE A 33 10.84 27.30 5.55
N ILE A 34 10.60 27.30 4.24
CA ILE A 34 10.14 26.08 3.53
C ILE A 34 11.20 24.97 3.58
N GLY A 35 12.49 25.31 3.62
CA GLY A 35 13.59 24.34 3.77
C GLY A 35 13.51 23.60 5.10
N ILE A 36 13.33 24.33 6.21
CA ILE A 36 13.20 23.75 7.55
C ILE A 36 11.95 22.87 7.64
N LEU A 37 10.80 23.36 7.16
CA LEU A 37 9.55 22.60 7.19
C LEU A 37 9.65 21.32 6.34
N SER A 38 10.25 21.40 5.16
CA SER A 38 10.41 20.26 4.25
C SER A 38 11.30 19.17 4.82
N ALA A 39 12.37 19.54 5.55
CA ALA A 39 13.29 18.58 6.18
C ALA A 39 12.59 17.66 7.19
N ILE A 40 11.57 18.16 7.90
CA ILE A 40 10.81 17.38 8.89
C ILE A 40 9.62 16.68 8.23
N ALA A 41 8.91 17.37 7.34
CA ALA A 41 7.67 16.88 6.75
C ALA A 41 7.90 15.72 5.76
N LEU A 42 8.95 15.77 4.94
CA LEU A 42 9.21 14.79 3.89
C LEU A 42 9.42 13.36 4.41
N PRO A 43 10.32 13.07 5.38
CA PRO A 43 10.51 11.71 5.88
C PRO A 43 9.24 11.17 6.55
N ALA A 44 8.50 12.03 7.27
CA ALA A 44 7.24 11.65 7.88
C ALA A 44 6.19 11.27 6.82
N PHE A 45 6.07 12.06 5.75
CA PHE A 45 5.16 11.78 4.64
C PHE A 45 5.49 10.45 3.94
N LEU A 46 6.76 10.19 3.64
CA LEU A 46 7.21 8.93 3.03
C LEU A 46 6.89 7.72 3.93
N SER A 47 7.11 7.84 5.25
CA SER A 47 6.79 6.77 6.19
C SER A 47 5.28 6.47 6.28
N GLN A 48 4.43 7.50 6.17
CA GLN A 48 2.98 7.34 6.18
C GLN A 48 2.49 6.68 4.89
N ALA A 49 3.04 7.07 3.74
CA ALA A 49 2.77 6.41 2.47
C ALA A 49 3.14 4.92 2.51
N ALA A 50 4.30 4.57 3.09
CA ALA A 50 4.72 3.18 3.27
C ALA A 50 3.75 2.39 4.17
N LYS A 51 3.31 2.97 5.29
CA LYS A 51 2.32 2.36 6.19
C LYS A 51 0.97 2.14 5.50
N ALA A 52 0.51 3.08 4.68
CA ALA A 52 -0.73 2.93 3.92
C ALA A 52 -0.66 1.74 2.93
N ARG A 53 0.45 1.60 2.20
CA ARG A 53 0.71 0.47 1.30
C ARG A 53 0.77 -0.87 2.03
N GLN A 54 1.44 -0.91 3.18
CA GLN A 54 1.49 -2.10 4.05
C GLN A 54 0.09 -2.48 4.56
N SER A 55 -0.71 -1.48 4.95
CA SER A 55 -2.10 -1.70 5.38
C SER A 55 -2.95 -2.28 4.26
N GLU A 56 -2.81 -1.79 3.03
CA GLU A 56 -3.50 -2.34 1.86
C GLU A 56 -3.16 -3.83 1.67
N ALA A 57 -1.87 -4.18 1.68
CA ALA A 57 -1.44 -5.57 1.51
C ALA A 57 -1.93 -6.47 2.64
N LYS A 58 -1.85 -6.01 3.90
CA LYS A 58 -2.37 -6.75 5.06
C LYS A 58 -3.87 -7.01 4.94
N LEU A 59 -4.66 -6.00 4.56
CA LEU A 59 -6.10 -6.13 4.37
C LEU A 59 -6.43 -7.11 3.24
N PHE A 60 -5.67 -7.05 2.14
CA PHE A 60 -5.87 -7.92 1.00
C PHE A 60 -5.53 -9.39 1.32
N VAL A 61 -4.40 -9.66 1.99
CA VAL A 61 -4.06 -11.00 2.49
C VAL A 61 -5.13 -11.53 3.45
N GLY A 62 -5.63 -10.69 4.36
CA GLY A 62 -6.75 -11.05 5.23
C GLY A 62 -8.04 -11.34 4.47
N SER A 63 -8.30 -10.62 3.38
CA SER A 63 -9.45 -10.87 2.50
C SER A 63 -9.30 -12.21 1.75
N ILE A 64 -8.09 -12.51 1.28
CA ILE A 64 -7.77 -13.80 0.65
C ILE A 64 -7.99 -14.93 1.65
N ASN A 65 -7.49 -14.80 2.89
CA ASN A 65 -7.72 -15.82 3.91
C ASN A 65 -9.22 -16.06 4.11
N ARG A 66 -10.03 -15.02 4.31
CA ARG A 66 -11.49 -15.15 4.43
C ARG A 66 -12.15 -15.81 3.21
N ALA A 67 -11.72 -15.43 2.01
CA ALA A 67 -12.22 -16.01 0.77
C ALA A 67 -11.82 -17.49 0.63
N GLN A 68 -10.61 -17.87 1.05
CA GLN A 68 -10.18 -19.27 1.10
C GLN A 68 -11.05 -20.07 2.07
N GLN A 69 -11.47 -19.49 3.20
CA GLN A 69 -12.39 -20.17 4.12
C GLN A 69 -13.74 -20.45 3.43
N ALA A 70 -14.32 -19.44 2.78
CA ALA A 70 -15.59 -19.57 2.06
C ALA A 70 -15.48 -20.56 0.90
N TYR A 71 -14.43 -20.43 0.08
CA TYR A 71 -14.18 -21.31 -1.06
C TYR A 71 -14.00 -22.77 -0.63
N MET A 72 -13.30 -23.01 0.49
CA MET A 72 -13.17 -24.34 1.06
C MET A 72 -14.50 -24.92 1.52
N MET A 73 -15.38 -24.12 2.14
CA MET A 73 -16.72 -24.58 2.54
C MET A 73 -17.61 -24.94 1.34
N GLU A 74 -17.39 -24.32 0.18
CA GLU A 74 -18.17 -24.57 -1.03
C GLU A 74 -17.62 -25.70 -1.91
N ARG A 75 -16.29 -25.81 -2.02
CA ARG A 75 -15.62 -26.66 -3.02
C ARG A 75 -14.81 -27.81 -2.41
N LEU A 76 -14.60 -27.81 -1.08
CA LEU A 76 -13.77 -28.79 -0.37
C LEU A 76 -12.31 -28.84 -0.86
N GLU A 77 -11.84 -27.74 -1.46
CA GLU A 77 -10.45 -27.53 -1.90
C GLU A 77 -10.07 -26.05 -1.68
N PHE A 78 -8.77 -25.74 -1.67
CA PHE A 78 -8.29 -24.37 -1.63
C PHE A 78 -8.06 -23.83 -3.05
N ALA A 79 -8.26 -22.53 -3.24
CA ALA A 79 -8.03 -21.88 -4.52
C ALA A 79 -6.55 -21.55 -4.71
N ASP A 80 -6.02 -21.86 -5.89
CA ASP A 80 -4.64 -21.55 -6.32
C ASP A 80 -4.48 -20.19 -6.98
N SER A 81 -5.55 -19.41 -7.07
CA SER A 81 -5.55 -18.09 -7.70
C SER A 81 -6.67 -17.22 -7.16
N VAL A 82 -6.46 -15.91 -7.24
CA VAL A 82 -7.47 -14.91 -6.84
C VAL A 82 -8.72 -14.99 -7.71
N ASP A 83 -8.59 -15.37 -8.98
CA ASP A 83 -9.71 -15.47 -9.93
C ASP A 83 -10.77 -16.47 -9.47
N ARG A 84 -10.35 -17.55 -8.81
CA ARG A 84 -11.25 -18.57 -8.26
C ARG A 84 -11.91 -18.15 -6.95
N LEU A 85 -11.31 -17.21 -6.23
CA LEU A 85 -11.82 -16.72 -4.94
C LEU A 85 -12.95 -15.70 -5.08
N ASN A 86 -13.28 -15.27 -6.31
CA ASN A 86 -14.31 -14.27 -6.62
C ASN A 86 -14.24 -13.00 -5.75
N ILE A 87 -13.01 -12.61 -5.35
CA ILE A 87 -12.78 -11.35 -4.65
C ILE A 87 -12.44 -10.27 -5.67
N VAL A 88 -12.92 -9.05 -5.43
CA VAL A 88 -12.56 -7.88 -6.24
C VAL A 88 -11.04 -7.72 -6.18
N GLN A 89 -10.40 -7.91 -7.33
CA GLN A 89 -8.95 -7.86 -7.41
C GLN A 89 -8.48 -6.43 -7.65
N ASN A 90 -7.54 -5.98 -6.83
CA ASN A 90 -6.49 -5.12 -7.33
C ASN A 90 -5.41 -6.04 -7.92
N LYS A 91 -5.65 -6.61 -9.12
CA LYS A 91 -4.78 -7.63 -9.77
C LYS A 91 -3.30 -7.26 -9.84
N GLN A 92 -2.99 -5.98 -9.70
CA GLN A 92 -1.65 -5.45 -9.54
C GLN A 92 -1.73 -4.34 -8.50
N SER A 93 -1.56 -4.65 -7.22
CA SER A 93 -1.04 -3.61 -6.34
C SER A 93 0.27 -3.16 -6.98
N GLN A 94 0.41 -1.86 -7.26
CA GLN A 94 1.66 -1.32 -7.85
C GLN A 94 2.88 -1.58 -6.96
N TYR A 95 2.65 -2.05 -5.73
CA TYR A 95 3.65 -2.25 -4.69
C TYR A 95 3.86 -3.71 -4.30
N TYR A 96 2.93 -4.62 -4.60
CA TYR A 96 3.00 -6.02 -4.16
C TYR A 96 2.71 -7.01 -5.28
N SER A 97 3.52 -8.08 -5.33
CA SER A 97 3.25 -9.30 -6.08
C SER A 97 2.62 -10.33 -5.17
N TYR A 98 1.53 -10.95 -5.62
CA TYR A 98 0.85 -12.01 -4.90
C TYR A 98 1.11 -13.37 -5.56
N SER A 99 1.55 -14.35 -4.78
CA SER A 99 1.74 -15.73 -5.21
C SER A 99 0.96 -16.67 -4.31
N PHE A 100 0.31 -17.67 -4.89
CA PHE A 100 -0.48 -18.65 -4.17
C PHE A 100 0.29 -19.97 -4.06
N VAL A 101 0.21 -20.60 -2.90
CA VAL A 101 0.78 -21.93 -2.66
C VAL A 101 -0.32 -22.75 -2.00
N VAL A 102 -0.77 -23.79 -2.69
CA VAL A 102 -1.89 -24.61 -2.25
C VAL A 102 -1.44 -26.04 -2.02
N THR A 103 -1.90 -26.62 -0.92
CA THR A 103 -1.79 -28.04 -0.60
C THR A 103 -3.19 -28.60 -0.32
N LYS A 104 -3.29 -29.91 -0.07
CA LYS A 104 -4.58 -30.56 0.25
C LYS A 104 -5.24 -30.01 1.51
N THR A 105 -4.46 -29.51 2.46
CA THR A 105 -4.93 -29.09 3.79
C THR A 105 -4.73 -27.61 4.06
N GLN A 106 -4.05 -26.88 3.17
CA GLN A 106 -3.73 -25.47 3.37
C GLN A 106 -3.75 -24.67 2.07
N GLY A 107 -4.40 -23.51 2.09
CA GLY A 107 -4.27 -22.46 1.09
C GLY A 107 -3.45 -21.30 1.63
N SER A 108 -2.32 -21.01 1.00
CA SER A 108 -1.42 -19.93 1.40
C SER A 108 -1.29 -18.87 0.31
N VAL A 109 -1.10 -17.62 0.72
CA VAL A 109 -0.74 -16.51 -0.17
C VAL A 109 0.49 -15.81 0.35
N ILE A 110 1.42 -15.48 -0.55
CA ILE A 110 2.63 -14.72 -0.29
C ILE A 110 2.49 -13.39 -1.01
N ALA A 111 2.62 -12.28 -0.27
CA ALA A 111 2.64 -10.92 -0.77
C ALA A 111 4.06 -10.35 -0.62
N ILE A 112 4.77 -10.21 -1.72
CA ILE A 112 6.16 -9.73 -1.77
C ILE A 112 6.18 -8.32 -2.35
N PRO A 113 6.91 -7.37 -1.75
CA PRO A 113 7.12 -6.05 -2.35
C PRO A 113 7.71 -6.14 -3.76
N LEU A 114 7.15 -5.38 -4.71
CA LEU A 114 7.70 -5.20 -6.05
C LEU A 114 8.92 -4.24 -6.07
N VAL A 115 9.01 -3.37 -5.06
CA VAL A 115 10.10 -2.40 -4.89
C VAL A 115 10.67 -2.57 -3.48
N GLU A 116 11.98 -2.73 -3.37
CA GLU A 116 12.72 -3.01 -2.13
C GLU A 116 12.86 -1.81 -1.17
N GLU A 117 11.88 -0.91 -1.12
CA GLU A 117 12.00 0.30 -0.31
C GLU A 117 10.81 0.47 0.65
N SER A 118 11.11 0.45 1.95
CA SER A 118 10.25 0.83 3.08
C SER A 118 9.01 -0.04 3.40
N ILE A 119 8.68 -1.04 2.59
CA ILE A 119 7.52 -1.93 2.81
C ILE A 119 7.91 -3.39 3.08
N ARG A 120 7.12 -4.08 3.92
CA ARG A 120 7.37 -5.45 4.40
C ARG A 120 6.61 -6.49 3.60
N ALA A 121 7.11 -7.73 3.57
CA ALA A 121 6.38 -8.86 2.99
C ALA A 121 5.35 -9.41 3.98
N TYR A 122 4.27 -9.95 3.44
CA TYR A 122 3.22 -10.61 4.20
C TYR A 122 2.96 -12.00 3.65
N THR A 123 2.69 -12.97 4.52
CA THR A 123 2.23 -14.29 4.12
C THR A 123 0.99 -14.64 4.92
N GLY A 124 -0.02 -15.19 4.26
CA GLY A 124 -1.26 -15.64 4.86
C GLY A 124 -1.41 -17.13 4.63
N ALA A 125 -1.96 -17.84 5.60
CA ALA A 125 -2.39 -19.22 5.41
C ALA A 125 -3.76 -19.43 6.01
N THR A 126 -4.52 -20.30 5.34
CA THR A 126 -5.79 -20.85 5.77
C THR A 126 -5.67 -22.36 5.73
N THR A 127 -5.98 -23.03 6.83
CA THR A 127 -5.91 -24.49 6.94
C THR A 127 -7.22 -25.04 7.48
N LEU A 128 -7.58 -26.24 7.05
CA LEU A 128 -8.65 -27.02 7.66
C LEU A 128 -8.07 -27.89 8.76
N TYR A 129 -8.66 -27.79 9.95
CA TYR A 129 -8.28 -28.61 11.09
C TYR A 129 -9.51 -29.36 11.65
N GLN A 130 -9.27 -30.55 12.22
CA GLN A 130 -10.24 -31.44 12.89
C GLN A 130 -11.55 -31.70 12.12
N ASN A 131 -11.68 -32.89 11.55
CA ASN A 131 -12.93 -33.36 10.92
C ASN A 131 -13.59 -32.33 9.98
N GLN A 132 -12.79 -31.45 9.36
CA GLN A 132 -13.22 -30.41 8.42
C GLN A 132 -14.17 -29.35 9.02
N ALA A 133 -14.23 -29.22 10.35
CA ALA A 133 -15.18 -28.32 11.02
C ALA A 133 -14.56 -26.98 11.47
N GLU A 134 -13.24 -26.90 11.65
CA GLU A 134 -12.58 -25.68 12.13
C GLU A 134 -11.58 -25.16 11.10
N ILE A 135 -11.78 -23.92 10.65
CA ILE A 135 -10.87 -23.24 9.74
C ILE A 135 -9.95 -22.33 10.57
N LYS A 136 -8.64 -22.58 10.53
CA LYS A 136 -7.64 -21.74 11.18
C LYS A 136 -6.95 -20.87 10.15
N THR A 137 -6.72 -19.61 10.49
CA THR A 137 -5.96 -18.68 9.64
C THR A 137 -4.86 -17.98 10.41
N ILE A 138 -3.82 -17.62 9.69
CA ILE A 138 -2.73 -16.82 10.21
C ILE A 138 -2.28 -15.81 9.15
N ILE A 139 -1.78 -14.67 9.60
CA ILE A 139 -1.07 -13.69 8.80
C ILE A 139 0.27 -13.43 9.50
N CYS A 140 1.34 -13.56 8.72
CA CYS A 140 2.70 -13.32 9.17
C CYS A 140 3.31 -12.14 8.41
N GLU A 141 4.14 -11.37 9.09
CA GLU A 141 4.84 -10.19 8.57
C GLU A 141 6.37 -10.41 8.64
N SER A 142 7.10 -9.93 7.62
CA SER A 142 8.56 -9.92 7.66
C SER A 142 9.09 -8.89 8.67
N PRO A 143 10.15 -9.18 9.45
CA PRO A 143 10.65 -8.27 10.47
C PRO A 143 11.20 -6.97 9.88
N GLN A 144 11.79 -7.07 8.69
CA GLN A 144 12.42 -5.95 7.97
C GLN A 144 11.72 -5.69 6.63
N PRO A 145 11.67 -4.43 6.17
CA PRO A 145 11.26 -4.08 4.82
C PRO A 145 12.20 -4.67 3.75
N GLY A 146 11.68 -4.90 2.55
CA GLY A 146 12.44 -5.44 1.40
C GLY A 146 11.89 -6.77 0.89
N LEU A 147 12.69 -7.50 0.10
CA LEU A 147 12.35 -8.84 -0.37
C LEU A 147 12.30 -9.79 0.84
N GLY A 148 11.10 -9.98 1.39
CA GLY A 148 10.89 -10.92 2.47
C GLY A 148 11.08 -12.37 2.00
N ASP A 149 11.40 -13.24 2.96
CA ASP A 149 11.49 -14.67 2.75
C ASP A 149 10.18 -15.20 2.13
N LYS A 150 10.28 -15.99 1.06
CA LYS A 150 9.14 -16.70 0.44
C LYS A 150 8.70 -17.91 1.27
N LYS A 151 8.64 -17.75 2.59
CA LYS A 151 8.22 -18.81 3.50
C LYS A 151 6.71 -18.71 3.71
N ILE A 152 6.08 -19.88 3.79
CA ILE A 152 4.66 -19.99 4.10
C ILE A 152 4.51 -20.38 5.58
N PRO A 153 3.38 -20.05 6.22
CA PRO A 153 3.10 -20.54 7.56
C PRO A 153 3.11 -22.07 7.60
N GLU A 154 3.69 -22.62 8.65
CA GLU A 154 3.81 -24.06 8.86
C GLU A 154 2.76 -24.55 9.86
N TRP A 155 2.28 -25.77 9.66
CA TRP A 155 1.35 -26.42 10.56
C TRP A 155 2.10 -27.23 11.62
N ASP A 156 1.88 -26.95 12.91
CA ASP A 156 2.35 -27.82 13.99
C ASP A 156 1.25 -28.80 14.42
N ALA A 157 1.52 -30.09 14.20
CA ALA A 157 0.63 -31.17 14.57
C ALA A 157 0.53 -31.41 16.10
N THR A 158 1.40 -30.80 16.90
CA THR A 158 1.41 -30.97 18.37
C THR A 158 0.49 -29.95 19.05
N SER A 159 0.67 -28.67 18.73
CA SER A 159 -0.12 -27.57 19.27
C SER A 159 -1.38 -27.26 18.46
N LEU A 160 -1.55 -27.94 17.32
CA LEU A 160 -2.75 -27.88 16.48
C LEU A 160 -3.01 -26.46 15.96
N THR A 161 -1.94 -25.73 15.66
CA THR A 161 -2.01 -24.33 15.22
C THR A 161 -1.04 -24.06 14.08
N LEU A 162 -1.35 -23.01 13.32
CA LEU A 162 -0.44 -22.45 12.33
C LEU A 162 0.60 -21.58 13.02
N PHE A 163 1.83 -21.61 12.52
CA PHE A 163 2.92 -20.78 13.00
C PHE A 163 3.59 -20.02 11.86
N CYS A 164 4.06 -18.83 12.20
CA CYS A 164 4.92 -18.07 11.32
C CYS A 164 6.34 -18.63 11.39
N PRO A 165 6.98 -18.93 10.25
CA PRO A 165 8.36 -19.38 10.24
C PRO A 165 9.29 -18.25 10.66
N GLU A 166 10.33 -18.54 11.42
CA GLU A 166 11.32 -17.54 11.79
C GLU A 166 12.02 -16.97 10.53
N PRO A 167 12.25 -15.64 10.43
CA PRO A 167 12.07 -14.61 11.47
C PRO A 167 10.75 -13.83 11.39
N MET A 168 9.72 -14.37 10.72
CA MET A 168 8.43 -13.70 10.54
C MET A 168 7.62 -13.63 11.83
N GLN A 169 6.84 -12.56 11.99
CA GLN A 169 6.03 -12.32 13.19
C GLN A 169 4.54 -12.55 12.90
N ASN A 170 3.84 -13.20 13.83
CA ASN A 170 2.40 -13.36 13.75
C ASN A 170 1.69 -12.03 14.04
N ILE A 171 0.86 -11.59 13.09
CA ILE A 171 0.10 -10.33 13.17
C ILE A 171 -1.41 -10.55 13.00
N THR A 172 -1.84 -11.81 13.10
CA THR A 172 -3.25 -12.20 13.12
C THR A 172 -3.91 -11.55 14.34
N ARG A 173 -4.98 -10.79 14.11
CA ARG A 173 -5.80 -10.19 15.17
C ARG A 173 -7.10 -10.96 15.30
#